data_AF-A0AAU5S7X7-F1
#
_entry.id   AF-A0AAU5S7X7-F1
#
_cell.length_a   1.000
_cell.length_b   1.000
_cell.length_c   1.000
_cell.angle_alpha   90.00
_cell.angle_beta   90.00
_cell.angle_gamma   90.00
#
_symmetry.space_group_name_H-M   'P 1'
#
loop_
_entity.id
_entity.type
_entity.pdbx_description
1 polymer ?
#
loop_
_entity_poly.entity_id
_entity_poly.type
_entity_poly.pdbx_seq_one_letter_code
_entity_poly.pdbx_strand_id
1 'polypeptide(L)'
;MPEHFIVDAQTRLASPGYHEDRLTIRRAGDASTLQYVALPHDAHHSLSAALGALGWQLVTELEYFARSNVERARVEPVAPETTPEADAIRSAIVREATARLVADRHGVHFHPVLPADSPYPIGWTYRTAHAPSCQYSWVTGQGHAAARPGYTTREEAEHALRESAQNTSEARAPHGAVEAFSAAELGTLSATLRQTDPSSALPLTDDHALELLSCHWAGVQEVQPARAADRLLGWTFRIDTGSSAQYGWITSRGTRARALEDQRSAASATLAYAVRDEDLAAGRPVDADADTAAIAATESIKDAPTPQWRTLKGLATPFLLWGREDGDRFRPARDRKQVSGTPVTVVRTWMSGSIRYGEDESGREIHLWGAAAKHWAAPSS
;
A
#
# COMPACT_ATOMS: atom_id res chain seq x y z
N MET A 1 5.56 -39.86 -12.64
CA MET A 1 6.60 -39.39 -11.70
C MET A 1 5.89 -38.85 -10.48
N PRO A 2 6.38 -39.10 -9.25
CA PRO A 2 5.76 -38.53 -8.04
C PRO A 2 5.70 -37.00 -8.15
N GLU A 3 4.60 -36.40 -7.70
CA GLU A 3 4.50 -34.94 -7.63
C GLU A 3 5.53 -34.42 -6.61
N HIS A 4 6.34 -33.45 -7.01
CA HIS A 4 7.32 -32.81 -6.14
C HIS A 4 6.83 -31.42 -5.75
N PHE A 5 6.95 -31.07 -4.47
CA PHE A 5 6.63 -29.73 -3.97
C PHE A 5 7.90 -29.05 -3.47
N ILE A 6 7.91 -27.73 -3.59
CA ILE A 6 9.00 -26.86 -3.16
C ILE A 6 8.45 -25.89 -2.12
N VAL A 7 9.16 -25.74 -1.01
CA VAL A 7 8.98 -24.64 -0.08
C VAL A 7 10.04 -23.58 -0.33
N ASP A 8 9.62 -22.33 -0.37
CA ASP A 8 10.46 -21.14 -0.29
C ASP A 8 10.17 -20.46 1.07
N ALA A 9 11.16 -20.43 1.95
CA ALA A 9 11.09 -19.83 3.28
C ALA A 9 11.92 -18.54 3.33
N GLN A 10 11.38 -17.50 3.94
CA GLN A 10 12.06 -16.22 4.06
C GLN A 10 11.65 -15.48 5.33
N THR A 11 12.61 -15.12 6.16
CA THR A 11 12.40 -14.14 7.23
C THR A 11 12.43 -12.73 6.63
N ARG A 12 11.36 -11.97 6.84
CA ARG A 12 11.26 -10.55 6.45
C ARG A 12 10.86 -9.74 7.65
N LEU A 13 11.48 -8.58 7.83
CA LEU A 13 10.87 -7.56 8.67
C LEU A 13 9.58 -7.09 7.93
N ALA A 14 8.46 -7.06 8.63
CA ALA A 14 7.11 -6.82 8.07
C ALA A 14 6.54 -5.49 8.54
N SER A 15 6.96 -5.04 9.73
CA SER A 15 6.79 -3.69 10.24
C SER A 15 7.95 -3.35 11.19
N PRO A 16 8.15 -2.07 11.60
CA PRO A 16 9.23 -1.70 12.52
C PRO A 16 9.21 -2.57 13.79
N GLY A 17 10.29 -3.33 14.01
CA GLY A 17 10.42 -4.23 15.16
C GLY A 17 9.68 -5.58 15.04
N TYR A 18 9.01 -5.88 13.92
CA TYR A 18 8.26 -7.12 13.74
C TYR A 18 8.75 -7.88 12.50
N HIS A 19 9.30 -9.07 12.71
CA HIS A 19 9.70 -9.98 11.65
C HIS A 19 8.65 -11.07 11.45
N GLU A 20 8.50 -11.51 10.21
CA GLU A 20 7.67 -12.63 9.80
C GLU A 20 8.50 -13.67 9.06
N ASP A 21 8.29 -14.95 9.37
CA ASP A 21 8.71 -16.06 8.54
C ASP A 21 7.63 -16.35 7.50
N ARG A 22 7.98 -16.18 6.23
CA ARG A 22 7.09 -16.35 5.08
C ARG A 22 7.38 -17.66 4.39
N LEU A 23 6.39 -18.53 4.35
CA LEU A 23 6.45 -19.86 3.73
C LEU A 23 5.58 -19.85 2.49
N THR A 24 6.19 -20.11 1.34
CA THR A 24 5.50 -20.27 0.06
C THR A 24 5.69 -21.69 -0.43
N ILE A 25 4.61 -22.44 -0.60
CA ILE A 25 4.64 -23.82 -1.10
C ILE A 25 4.02 -23.85 -2.49
N ARG A 26 4.69 -24.53 -3.41
CA ARG A 26 4.26 -24.66 -4.81
C ARG A 26 4.65 -26.04 -5.38
N ARG A 27 3.99 -26.43 -6.46
CA ARG A 27 4.41 -27.59 -7.26
C ARG A 27 5.72 -27.28 -7.97
N ALA A 28 6.64 -28.24 -8.03
CA ALA A 28 7.90 -28.08 -8.73
C ALA A 28 7.65 -27.81 -10.23
N GLY A 29 8.19 -26.70 -10.73
CA GLY A 29 7.96 -26.24 -12.11
C GLY A 29 6.72 -25.38 -12.30
N ASP A 30 5.85 -25.25 -11.30
CA ASP A 30 4.72 -24.32 -11.32
C ASP A 30 5.14 -22.96 -10.74
N ALA A 31 4.60 -21.89 -11.34
CA ALA A 31 4.72 -20.53 -10.85
C ALA A 31 3.64 -20.22 -9.79
N SER A 32 2.54 -20.96 -9.80
CA SER A 32 1.39 -20.72 -8.92
C SER A 32 1.68 -21.17 -7.49
N THR A 33 1.42 -20.27 -6.54
CA THR A 33 1.49 -20.57 -5.11
C THR A 33 0.31 -21.45 -4.71
N LEU A 34 0.60 -22.62 -4.13
CA LEU A 34 -0.41 -23.52 -3.57
C LEU A 34 -0.82 -23.07 -2.17
N GLN A 35 0.17 -22.75 -1.32
CA GLN A 35 -0.06 -22.26 0.03
C GLN A 35 0.92 -21.13 0.34
N TYR A 36 0.44 -20.12 1.05
CA TYR A 36 1.26 -19.04 1.58
C TYR A 36 0.91 -18.84 3.04
N VAL A 37 1.91 -18.79 3.90
CA VAL A 37 1.75 -18.48 5.31
C VAL A 37 2.80 -17.46 5.70
N ALA A 38 2.42 -16.49 6.54
CA ALA A 38 3.36 -15.61 7.21
C ALA A 38 3.09 -15.73 8.71
N LEU A 39 4.12 -16.10 9.45
CA LEU A 39 4.09 -16.28 10.89
C LEU A 39 4.97 -15.23 11.53
N PRO A 40 4.65 -14.73 12.75
CA PRO A 40 5.64 -14.01 13.53
C PRO A 40 6.94 -14.81 13.61
N HIS A 41 8.06 -14.15 13.34
CA HIS A 41 9.36 -14.75 13.56
C HIS A 41 9.55 -14.96 15.06
N ASP A 42 9.80 -16.20 15.44
CA ASP A 42 10.05 -16.61 16.81
C ASP A 42 11.26 -17.53 16.80
N ALA A 43 12.27 -17.22 17.62
CA ALA A 43 13.47 -18.04 17.75
C ALA A 43 13.16 -19.46 18.24
N HIS A 44 11.98 -19.68 18.81
CA HIS A 44 11.52 -20.98 19.28
C HIS A 44 10.81 -21.81 18.21
N HIS A 45 10.25 -21.21 17.16
CA HIS A 45 9.64 -21.98 16.08
C HIS A 45 10.68 -22.36 15.05
N SER A 46 10.91 -23.66 14.88
CA SER A 46 11.68 -24.13 13.71
C SER A 46 10.82 -24.08 12.45
N LEU A 47 11.44 -23.85 11.29
CA LEU A 47 10.76 -23.99 10.00
C LEU A 47 10.08 -25.37 9.87
N SER A 48 10.72 -26.42 10.40
CA SER A 48 10.16 -27.78 10.41
C SER A 48 8.85 -27.85 11.19
N ALA A 49 8.77 -27.20 12.36
CA ALA A 49 7.54 -27.16 13.15
C ALA A 49 6.42 -26.40 12.42
N ALA A 50 6.74 -25.28 11.76
CA ALA A 50 5.78 -24.55 10.94
C ALA A 50 5.25 -25.38 9.76
N LEU A 51 6.12 -26.12 9.08
CA LEU A 51 5.74 -27.04 8.01
C LEU A 51 4.89 -28.20 8.53
N GLY A 52 5.30 -28.83 9.64
CA GLY A 52 4.56 -29.92 10.29
C GLY A 52 3.17 -29.49 10.73
N ALA A 53 3.04 -28.28 11.29
CA ALA A 53 1.76 -27.67 11.64
C ALA A 53 0.81 -27.51 10.44
N LEU A 54 1.37 -27.34 9.24
CA LEU A 54 0.68 -27.15 7.98
C LEU A 54 0.45 -28.44 7.18
N GLY A 55 0.93 -29.59 7.68
CA GLY A 55 0.83 -30.87 6.96
C GLY A 55 1.89 -31.05 5.88
N TRP A 56 3.09 -30.50 6.10
CA TRP A 56 4.23 -30.65 5.20
C TRP A 56 5.44 -31.20 5.94
N GLN A 57 6.19 -32.06 5.27
CA GLN A 57 7.45 -32.61 5.77
C GLN A 57 8.60 -32.24 4.84
N LEU A 58 9.75 -31.83 5.40
CA LEU A 58 10.98 -31.62 4.64
C LEU A 58 11.52 -32.95 4.11
N VAL A 59 11.79 -33.00 2.82
CA VAL A 59 12.39 -34.15 2.12
C VAL A 59 13.89 -33.94 1.89
N THR A 60 14.32 -32.68 1.82
CA THR A 60 15.73 -32.28 1.70
C THR A 60 16.10 -31.27 2.77
N GLU A 61 17.40 -31.08 2.99
CA GLU A 61 17.90 -29.94 3.75
C GLU A 61 17.54 -28.62 3.07
N LEU A 62 17.54 -27.54 3.85
CA LEU A 62 17.34 -26.19 3.36
C LEU A 62 18.59 -25.69 2.67
N GLU A 63 18.44 -25.28 1.41
CA GLU A 63 19.49 -24.64 0.64
C GLU A 63 19.24 -23.13 0.59
N TYR A 64 20.25 -22.33 0.93
CA TYR A 64 20.16 -20.87 0.89
C TYR A 64 20.45 -20.32 -0.51
N PHE A 65 19.49 -19.56 -1.06
CA PHE A 65 19.59 -18.90 -2.37
C PHE A 65 19.86 -17.41 -2.19
N ALA A 66 21.15 -17.03 -2.20
CA ALA A 66 21.62 -15.66 -1.92
C ALA A 66 20.97 -14.57 -2.78
N ARG A 67 20.71 -14.84 -4.07
CA ARG A 67 20.13 -13.86 -5.00
C ARG A 67 18.72 -13.40 -4.57
N SER A 68 17.92 -14.31 -4.03
CA SER A 68 16.55 -14.04 -3.58
C SER A 68 16.46 -13.84 -2.07
N ASN A 69 17.54 -14.13 -1.33
CA ASN A 69 17.56 -14.20 0.13
C ASN A 69 16.42 -15.10 0.65
N VAL A 70 16.35 -16.32 0.12
CA VAL A 70 15.32 -17.35 0.40
C VAL A 70 16.02 -18.66 0.72
N GLU A 71 15.52 -19.37 1.71
CA GLU A 71 15.85 -20.78 1.97
C GLU A 71 14.85 -21.68 1.25
N ARG A 72 15.33 -22.72 0.57
CA ARG A 72 14.46 -23.58 -0.24
C ARG A 72 14.75 -25.04 0.03
N ALA A 73 13.68 -25.82 0.09
CA ALA A 73 13.76 -27.27 0.21
C ALA A 73 12.64 -27.96 -0.58
N ARG A 74 12.77 -29.27 -0.76
CA ARG A 74 11.67 -30.12 -1.20
C ARG A 74 10.81 -30.50 0.00
N VAL A 75 9.50 -30.49 -0.20
CA VAL A 75 8.53 -30.94 0.81
C VAL A 75 7.57 -31.95 0.22
N GLU A 76 6.95 -32.75 1.09
CA GLU A 76 5.86 -33.66 0.74
C GLU A 76 4.68 -33.50 1.71
N PRO A 77 3.44 -33.76 1.24
CA PRO A 77 2.27 -33.66 2.09
C PRO A 77 2.22 -34.80 3.11
N VAL A 78 1.92 -34.47 4.36
CA VAL A 78 1.75 -35.40 5.48
C VAL A 78 0.55 -35.00 6.35
N ALA A 79 0.18 -35.85 7.30
CA ALA A 79 -0.82 -35.47 8.29
C ALA A 79 -0.28 -34.31 9.16
N PRO A 80 -1.06 -33.24 9.41
CA PRO A 80 -0.63 -32.14 10.26
C PRO A 80 -0.28 -32.62 11.67
N GLU A 81 0.82 -32.11 12.21
CA GLU A 81 1.23 -32.41 13.58
C GLU A 81 0.24 -31.84 14.61
N THR A 82 -0.01 -32.56 15.70
CA THR A 82 -0.93 -32.14 16.78
C THR A 82 -0.18 -31.82 18.07
N THR A 83 1.06 -31.34 17.96
CA THR A 83 1.84 -30.87 19.11
C THR A 83 1.30 -29.51 19.58
N PRO A 84 1.50 -29.13 20.86
CA PRO A 84 1.11 -27.81 21.35
C PRO A 84 1.72 -26.65 20.55
N GLU A 85 2.95 -26.82 20.05
CA GLU A 85 3.61 -25.85 19.17
C GLU A 85 2.91 -25.74 17.82
N ALA A 86 2.57 -26.86 17.19
CA ALA A 86 1.83 -26.87 15.93
C ALA A 86 0.42 -26.25 16.08
N ASP A 87 -0.25 -26.49 17.21
CA ASP A 87 -1.52 -25.86 17.56
C ASP A 87 -1.38 -24.35 17.73
N ALA A 88 -0.31 -23.87 18.38
CA ALA A 88 -0.03 -22.44 18.53
C ALA A 88 0.21 -21.75 17.18
N ILE A 89 0.99 -22.39 16.30
CA ILE A 89 1.24 -21.89 14.93
C ILE A 89 -0.07 -21.81 14.15
N ARG A 90 -0.88 -22.88 14.14
CA ARG A 90 -2.20 -22.86 13.48
C ARG A 90 -3.11 -21.78 14.05
N SER A 91 -3.13 -21.62 15.38
CA SER A 91 -3.90 -20.58 16.06
C SER A 91 -3.49 -19.18 15.59
N ALA A 92 -2.19 -18.92 15.40
CA ALA A 92 -1.71 -17.65 14.86
C ALA A 92 -2.22 -17.37 13.45
N ILE A 93 -2.20 -18.37 12.57
CA ILE A 93 -2.70 -18.27 11.19
C ILE A 93 -4.21 -18.00 11.20
N VAL A 94 -4.96 -18.74 12.01
CA VAL A 94 -6.41 -18.57 12.16
C VAL A 94 -6.75 -17.16 12.65
N ARG A 95 -6.03 -16.64 13.65
CA ARG A 95 -6.23 -15.29 14.19
C ARG A 95 -6.03 -14.22 13.11
N GLU A 96 -4.97 -14.32 12.33
CA GLU A 96 -4.72 -13.35 11.26
C GLU A 96 -5.77 -13.45 10.14
N ALA A 97 -6.08 -14.67 9.70
CA ALA A 97 -7.09 -14.89 8.67
C ALA A 97 -8.46 -14.34 9.11
N THR A 98 -8.83 -14.58 10.37
CA THR A 98 -10.04 -14.02 10.99
C THR A 98 -10.02 -12.50 10.99
N ALA A 99 -8.92 -11.88 11.45
CA ALA A 99 -8.79 -10.44 11.48
C ALA A 99 -8.92 -9.79 10.10
N ARG A 100 -8.29 -10.37 9.07
CA ARG A 100 -8.39 -9.89 7.69
C ARG A 100 -9.79 -10.06 7.11
N LEU A 101 -10.48 -11.15 7.43
CA LEU A 101 -11.88 -11.35 7.03
C LEU A 101 -12.80 -10.31 7.69
N VAL A 102 -12.58 -10.03 8.98
CA VAL A 102 -13.38 -9.05 9.75
C VAL A 102 -13.14 -7.61 9.30
N ALA A 103 -11.90 -7.24 9.04
CA ALA A 103 -11.55 -5.90 8.58
C ALA A 103 -12.12 -5.56 7.18
N ASP A 104 -12.77 -6.53 6.53
CA ASP A 104 -13.27 -6.48 5.17
C ASP A 104 -12.12 -6.27 4.15
N ARG A 105 -12.37 -6.57 2.87
CA ARG A 105 -11.40 -6.40 1.76
C ARG A 105 -10.95 -4.94 1.55
N HIS A 106 -11.43 -4.02 2.38
CA HIS A 106 -11.15 -2.59 2.33
C HIS A 106 -9.98 -2.16 3.23
N GLY A 107 -9.53 -3.00 4.16
CA GLY A 107 -8.38 -2.70 5.00
C GLY A 107 -7.06 -2.76 4.21
N VAL A 108 -6.56 -1.60 3.79
CA VAL A 108 -5.19 -1.46 3.27
C VAL A 108 -4.26 -1.16 4.46
N HIS A 109 -3.02 -1.64 4.42
CA HIS A 109 -2.01 -1.47 5.50
C HIS A 109 -2.36 -2.16 6.83
N PHE A 110 -2.49 -3.49 6.81
CA PHE A 110 -2.57 -4.30 8.02
C PHE A 110 -1.26 -4.21 8.82
N HIS A 111 -1.29 -3.55 9.98
CA HIS A 111 -0.14 -3.39 10.84
C HIS A 111 -0.33 -4.17 12.14
N PRO A 112 0.51 -5.16 12.44
CA PRO A 112 0.39 -5.94 13.66
C PRO A 112 0.73 -5.08 14.87
N VAL A 113 -0.06 -5.21 15.93
CA VAL A 113 0.25 -4.62 17.24
C VAL A 113 0.67 -5.72 18.17
N LEU A 114 1.92 -5.66 18.62
CA LEU A 114 2.51 -6.65 19.51
C LEU A 114 2.32 -6.27 20.98
N PRO A 115 2.08 -7.25 21.86
CA PRO A 115 2.29 -7.09 23.29
C PRO A 115 3.80 -7.11 23.61
N ALA A 116 4.19 -6.69 24.82
CA ALA A 116 5.61 -6.64 25.23
C ALA A 116 6.26 -8.04 25.32
N ASP A 117 5.48 -9.04 25.75
CA ASP A 117 6.01 -10.37 26.13
C ASP A 117 5.54 -11.50 25.20
N SER A 118 5.08 -11.19 23.99
CA SER A 118 4.66 -12.22 23.05
C SER A 118 4.98 -11.84 21.60
N PRO A 119 5.47 -12.80 20.79
CA PRO A 119 5.72 -12.58 19.37
C PRO A 119 4.41 -12.49 18.57
N TYR A 120 3.29 -12.91 19.15
CA TYR A 120 2.00 -12.93 18.48
C TYR A 120 1.25 -11.60 18.64
N PRO A 121 0.72 -11.02 17.55
CA PRO A 121 -0.07 -9.81 17.63
C PRO A 121 -1.31 -9.98 18.51
N ILE A 122 -1.60 -8.97 19.34
CA ILE A 122 -2.91 -8.88 20.01
C ILE A 122 -4.02 -8.53 19.02
N GLY A 123 -3.64 -7.92 17.90
CA GLY A 123 -4.51 -7.55 16.80
C GLY A 123 -3.74 -6.79 15.73
N TRP A 124 -4.48 -6.16 14.83
CA TRP A 124 -3.95 -5.36 13.75
C TRP A 124 -4.70 -4.03 13.67
N THR A 125 -3.95 -2.97 13.40
CA THR A 125 -4.54 -1.72 12.89
C THR A 125 -4.57 -1.76 11.37
N TYR A 126 -5.52 -1.07 10.77
CA TYR A 126 -5.63 -0.96 9.33
C TYR A 126 -6.28 0.37 8.96
N ARG A 127 -6.01 0.86 7.75
CA ARG A 127 -6.57 2.10 7.26
C ARG A 127 -7.95 1.84 6.65
N THR A 128 -8.95 2.63 7.03
CA THR A 128 -10.35 2.51 6.59
C THR A 128 -10.82 3.65 5.69
N ALA A 129 -10.13 4.78 5.72
CA ALA A 129 -10.39 5.90 4.82
C ALA A 129 -9.08 6.60 4.41
N HIS A 130 -9.11 7.21 3.24
CA HIS A 130 -7.98 7.93 2.68
C HIS A 130 -8.20 9.45 2.68
N ALA A 131 -7.18 10.21 2.27
CA ALA A 131 -7.12 11.66 2.46
C ALA A 131 -8.32 12.40 1.81
N PRO A 132 -8.72 13.57 2.35
CA PRO A 132 -8.18 14.26 3.53
C PRO A 132 -8.69 13.69 4.86
N SER A 133 -9.65 12.76 4.85
CA SER A 133 -10.23 12.12 6.04
C SER A 133 -9.58 10.77 6.32
N CYS A 134 -8.26 10.73 6.44
CA CYS A 134 -7.57 9.49 6.80
C CYS A 134 -8.18 8.94 8.10
N GLN A 135 -8.67 7.71 8.06
CA GLN A 135 -9.15 7.03 9.25
C GLN A 135 -8.47 5.67 9.40
N TYR A 136 -8.19 5.32 10.64
CA TYR A 136 -7.65 4.05 11.06
C TYR A 136 -8.70 3.30 11.86
N SER A 137 -8.66 1.97 11.80
CA SER A 137 -9.43 1.10 12.65
C SER A 137 -8.53 -0.01 13.16
N TRP A 138 -9.08 -0.87 14.00
CA TRP A 138 -8.37 -2.01 14.54
C TRP A 138 -9.27 -3.22 14.60
N VAL A 139 -8.64 -4.39 14.63
CA VAL A 139 -9.26 -5.70 14.79
C VAL A 139 -8.37 -6.57 15.66
N THR A 140 -8.93 -7.32 16.60
CA THR A 140 -8.18 -8.24 17.46
C THR A 140 -7.93 -9.58 16.77
N GLY A 141 -7.00 -10.38 17.31
CA GLY A 141 -6.82 -11.80 16.98
C GLY A 141 -8.10 -12.63 17.01
N GLN A 142 -9.06 -12.25 17.85
CA GLN A 142 -10.32 -12.96 18.03
C GLN A 142 -11.44 -12.43 17.13
N GLY A 143 -11.15 -11.49 16.22
CA GLY A 143 -12.14 -10.94 15.30
C GLY A 143 -13.04 -9.84 15.88
N HIS A 144 -12.69 -9.27 17.04
CA HIS A 144 -13.37 -8.07 17.54
C HIS A 144 -12.81 -6.84 16.84
N ALA A 145 -13.66 -5.97 16.29
CA ALA A 145 -13.23 -4.77 15.58
C ALA A 145 -13.83 -3.50 16.18
N ALA A 146 -13.12 -2.38 16.01
CA ALA A 146 -13.56 -1.08 16.49
C ALA A 146 -14.92 -0.68 15.87
N ALA A 147 -15.79 -0.09 16.69
CA ALA A 147 -16.99 0.58 16.17
C ALA A 147 -16.59 1.82 15.35
N ARG A 148 -17.42 2.17 14.35
CA ARG A 148 -17.24 3.41 13.56
C ARG A 148 -17.74 4.63 14.35
N PRO A 149 -17.19 5.85 14.12
CA PRO A 149 -16.15 6.22 13.14
C PRO A 149 -14.74 5.81 13.57
N GLY A 150 -13.83 5.58 12.62
CA GLY A 150 -12.44 5.23 12.94
C GLY A 150 -11.65 6.34 13.64
N TYR A 151 -10.38 6.06 13.94
CA TYR A 151 -9.42 6.96 14.57
C TYR A 151 -8.71 7.85 13.54
N THR A 152 -8.20 9.01 13.95
CA THR A 152 -7.56 9.95 13.02
C THR A 152 -6.09 9.62 12.76
N THR A 153 -5.45 8.94 13.71
CA THR A 153 -4.07 8.47 13.59
C THR A 153 -3.98 6.96 13.84
N ARG A 154 -2.88 6.35 13.36
CA ARG A 154 -2.61 4.94 13.63
C ARG A 154 -2.34 4.72 15.10
N GLU A 155 -1.59 5.62 15.72
CA GLU A 155 -1.19 5.56 17.13
C GLU A 155 -2.41 5.55 18.06
N GLU A 156 -3.43 6.36 17.77
CA GLU A 156 -4.73 6.32 18.45
C GLU A 156 -5.41 4.95 18.31
N ALA A 157 -5.45 4.40 17.09
CA ALA A 157 -6.04 3.08 16.84
C ALA A 157 -5.28 1.96 17.57
N GLU A 158 -3.94 2.03 17.62
CA GLU A 158 -3.13 1.05 18.35
C GLU A 158 -3.34 1.16 19.86
N HIS A 159 -3.45 2.37 20.40
CA HIS A 159 -3.74 2.57 21.82
C HIS A 159 -5.09 1.97 22.19
N ALA A 160 -6.14 2.28 21.40
CA ALA A 160 -7.46 1.73 21.62
C ALA A 160 -7.51 0.20 21.45
N LEU A 161 -6.74 -0.37 20.51
CA LEU A 161 -6.59 -1.82 20.39
C LEU A 161 -5.98 -2.44 21.64
N ARG A 162 -4.94 -1.83 22.22
CA ARG A 162 -4.32 -2.30 23.47
C ARG A 162 -5.30 -2.25 24.64
N GLU A 163 -6.06 -1.16 24.78
CA GLU A 163 -7.12 -1.04 25.80
C GLU A 163 -8.22 -2.09 25.59
N SER A 164 -8.68 -2.28 24.36
CA SER A 164 -9.70 -3.29 24.05
C SER A 164 -9.20 -4.69 24.36
N ALA A 165 -7.94 -5.02 24.04
CA ALA A 165 -7.36 -6.33 24.31
C ALA A 165 -7.27 -6.63 25.81
N GLN A 166 -7.08 -5.61 26.66
CA GLN A 166 -7.10 -5.75 28.12
C GLN A 166 -8.52 -5.94 28.68
N ASN A 167 -9.52 -5.30 28.07
CA ASN A 167 -10.90 -5.29 28.54
C ASN A 167 -11.76 -6.44 28.00
N THR A 168 -11.36 -7.05 26.89
CA THR A 168 -12.12 -8.13 26.25
C THR A 168 -11.80 -9.46 26.94
N SER A 169 -12.60 -9.80 27.94
CA SER A 169 -12.64 -11.15 28.52
C SER A 169 -13.31 -12.10 27.53
N GLU A 170 -12.51 -13.00 26.93
CA GLU A 170 -12.84 -14.26 26.23
C GLU A 170 -14.00 -14.33 25.22
N ALA A 171 -14.73 -13.25 24.94
CA ALA A 171 -15.83 -13.23 23.99
C ALA A 171 -15.30 -13.38 22.56
N ARG A 172 -15.25 -14.63 22.09
CA ARG A 172 -14.80 -15.04 20.76
C ARG A 172 -15.78 -14.53 19.70
N ALA A 173 -15.29 -13.86 18.65
CA ALA A 173 -16.16 -13.50 17.53
C ALA A 173 -16.67 -14.77 16.83
N PRO A 174 -17.82 -14.72 16.14
CA PRO A 174 -18.50 -15.89 15.56
C PRO A 174 -17.80 -16.53 14.35
N HIS A 175 -16.52 -16.27 14.12
CA HIS A 175 -15.75 -16.82 12.99
C HIS A 175 -15.24 -18.25 13.22
N GLY A 176 -16.02 -19.08 13.92
CA GLY A 176 -15.75 -20.51 14.05
C GLY A 176 -15.64 -21.25 12.70
N ALA A 177 -16.10 -20.63 11.61
CA ALA A 177 -15.89 -21.13 10.25
C ALA A 177 -14.41 -21.21 9.86
N VAL A 178 -13.56 -20.26 10.27
CA VAL A 178 -12.11 -20.29 9.97
C VAL A 178 -11.41 -21.37 10.77
N GLU A 179 -11.87 -21.64 11.99
CA GLU A 179 -11.34 -22.71 12.86
C GLU A 179 -11.64 -24.11 12.32
N ALA A 180 -12.67 -24.25 11.49
CA ALA A 180 -13.00 -25.50 10.84
C ALA A 180 -12.13 -25.79 9.60
N PHE A 181 -11.31 -24.83 9.14
CA PHE A 181 -10.47 -25.02 7.96
C PHE A 181 -9.32 -25.97 8.27
N SER A 182 -9.06 -26.90 7.36
CA SER A 182 -7.84 -27.69 7.38
C SER A 182 -6.60 -26.81 7.23
N ALA A 183 -5.44 -27.34 7.62
CA ALA A 183 -4.15 -26.67 7.42
C ALA A 183 -3.93 -26.19 5.97
N ALA A 184 -4.34 -27.00 5.00
CA ALA A 184 -4.22 -26.66 3.59
C ALA A 184 -5.16 -25.53 3.16
N GLU A 185 -6.41 -25.54 3.66
CA GLU A 185 -7.38 -24.46 3.44
C GLU A 185 -6.92 -23.16 4.09
N LEU A 186 -6.30 -23.20 5.28
CA LEU A 186 -5.73 -22.03 5.94
C LEU A 186 -4.58 -21.42 5.14
N GLY A 187 -3.66 -22.24 4.61
CA GLY A 187 -2.57 -21.76 3.74
C GLY A 187 -3.09 -21.14 2.44
N THR A 188 -4.17 -21.69 1.87
CA THR A 188 -4.81 -21.14 0.66
C THR A 188 -5.56 -19.84 0.96
N LEU A 189 -6.29 -19.80 2.08
CA LEU A 189 -7.02 -18.62 2.55
C LEU A 189 -6.04 -17.48 2.84
N SER A 190 -4.95 -17.74 3.54
CA SER A 190 -3.93 -16.73 3.86
C SER A 190 -3.29 -16.15 2.60
N ALA A 191 -2.95 -16.99 1.61
CA ALA A 191 -2.49 -16.56 0.29
C ALA A 191 -3.49 -15.59 -0.37
N THR A 192 -4.77 -15.97 -0.35
CA THR A 192 -5.85 -15.18 -0.96
C THR A 192 -6.05 -13.85 -0.23
N LEU A 193 -6.01 -13.85 1.10
CA LEU A 193 -6.27 -12.67 1.94
C LEU A 193 -5.12 -11.66 1.91
N ARG A 194 -3.86 -12.11 1.79
CA ARG A 194 -2.71 -11.21 1.73
C ARG A 194 -2.50 -10.60 0.34
N GLN A 195 -3.19 -11.08 -0.70
CA GLN A 195 -3.09 -10.62 -2.11
C GLN A 195 -1.64 -10.49 -2.62
N THR A 196 -0.69 -11.13 -1.93
CA THR A 196 0.72 -11.12 -2.25
C THR A 196 0.92 -12.13 -3.34
N ASP A 197 1.35 -11.64 -4.51
CA ASP A 197 2.08 -12.47 -5.45
C ASP A 197 3.55 -12.47 -5.00
N PRO A 198 4.04 -13.52 -4.30
CA PRO A 198 5.40 -13.56 -3.80
C PRO A 198 6.45 -13.65 -4.92
N SER A 199 6.03 -13.85 -6.19
CA SER A 199 6.95 -13.98 -7.33
C SER A 199 7.55 -12.66 -7.83
N SER A 200 7.04 -11.50 -7.39
CA SER A 200 7.49 -10.18 -7.87
C SER A 200 8.77 -9.64 -7.18
N ALA A 201 9.75 -10.50 -6.89
CA ALA A 201 11.07 -10.05 -6.42
C ALA A 201 11.88 -9.30 -7.50
N LEU A 202 11.41 -9.28 -8.74
CA LEU A 202 11.97 -8.43 -9.79
C LEU A 202 11.46 -6.99 -9.61
N PRO A 203 12.32 -5.97 -9.77
CA PRO A 203 11.86 -4.60 -9.80
C PRO A 203 10.77 -4.47 -10.87
N LEU A 204 9.60 -4.00 -10.46
CA LEU A 204 8.48 -3.80 -11.36
C LEU A 204 8.89 -2.85 -12.50
N THR A 205 8.54 -3.22 -13.73
CA THR A 205 8.60 -2.33 -14.89
C THR A 205 7.24 -1.66 -15.06
N ASP A 206 7.17 -0.60 -15.87
CA ASP A 206 5.89 0.07 -16.20
C ASP A 206 4.87 -0.94 -16.77
N ASP A 207 5.31 -1.84 -17.65
CA ASP A 207 4.47 -2.87 -18.27
C ASP A 207 4.00 -3.91 -17.25
N HIS A 208 4.88 -4.40 -16.37
CA HIS A 208 4.50 -5.34 -15.31
C HIS A 208 3.55 -4.69 -14.29
N ALA A 209 3.73 -3.40 -13.97
CA ALA A 209 2.83 -2.69 -13.07
C ALA A 209 1.45 -2.61 -13.70
N LEU A 210 1.34 -2.24 -14.98
CA LEU A 210 0.08 -2.22 -15.69
C LEU A 210 -0.58 -3.61 -15.76
N GLU A 211 0.19 -4.66 -16.05
CA GLU A 211 -0.29 -6.04 -16.11
C GLU A 211 -0.85 -6.49 -14.76
N LEU A 212 -0.09 -6.34 -13.67
CA LEU A 212 -0.53 -6.69 -12.32
C LEU A 212 -1.81 -5.94 -11.94
N LEU A 213 -1.86 -4.63 -12.20
CA LEU A 213 -3.03 -3.81 -11.91
C LEU A 213 -4.26 -4.25 -12.72
N SER A 214 -4.08 -4.54 -14.01
CA SER A 214 -5.16 -4.95 -14.91
C SER A 214 -5.74 -6.32 -14.58
N CYS A 215 -4.92 -7.23 -14.04
CA CYS A 215 -5.37 -8.53 -13.53
C CYS A 215 -6.27 -8.38 -12.29
N HIS A 216 -6.06 -7.36 -11.46
CA HIS A 216 -6.78 -7.18 -10.20
C HIS A 216 -8.00 -6.27 -10.34
N TRP A 217 -7.92 -5.26 -11.19
CA TRP A 217 -8.94 -4.22 -11.29
C TRP A 217 -9.26 -3.91 -12.76
N ALA A 218 -10.51 -4.15 -13.14
CA ALA A 218 -11.01 -3.74 -14.44
C ALA A 218 -11.00 -2.20 -14.56
N GLY A 219 -10.66 -1.69 -15.75
CA GLY A 219 -10.70 -0.25 -16.03
C GLY A 219 -9.52 0.57 -15.49
N VAL A 220 -8.41 -0.07 -15.15
CA VAL A 220 -7.15 0.63 -14.84
C VAL A 220 -6.67 1.43 -16.06
N GLN A 221 -6.37 2.70 -15.83
CA GLN A 221 -5.93 3.67 -16.83
C GLN A 221 -4.87 4.59 -16.24
N GLU A 222 -4.17 5.31 -17.12
CA GLU A 222 -3.23 6.37 -16.74
C GLU A 222 -2.25 5.95 -15.63
N VAL A 223 -1.62 4.79 -15.81
CA VAL A 223 -0.52 4.35 -14.93
C VAL A 223 0.66 5.30 -15.14
N GLN A 224 1.12 5.92 -14.05
CA GLN A 224 2.19 6.92 -14.08
C GLN A 224 3.19 6.65 -12.96
N PRO A 225 4.51 6.67 -13.24
CA PRO A 225 5.52 6.53 -12.20
C PRO A 225 5.44 7.72 -11.24
N ALA A 226 5.51 7.42 -9.94
CA ALA A 226 5.62 8.40 -8.88
C ALA A 226 7.04 8.37 -8.32
N ARG A 227 7.67 9.53 -8.24
CA ARG A 227 9.06 9.70 -7.82
C ARG A 227 9.19 10.75 -6.72
N ALA A 228 10.14 10.54 -5.82
CA ALA A 228 10.59 11.54 -4.84
C ALA A 228 12.11 11.67 -4.96
N ALA A 229 12.63 12.90 -5.17
CA ALA A 229 14.06 13.15 -5.38
C ALA A 229 14.71 12.14 -6.37
N ASP A 230 14.12 12.00 -7.57
CA ASP A 230 14.49 11.05 -8.63
C ASP A 230 14.33 9.55 -8.33
N ARG A 231 14.13 9.17 -7.07
CA ARG A 231 13.85 7.80 -6.64
C ARG A 231 12.45 7.38 -7.06
N LEU A 232 12.34 6.25 -7.78
CA LEU A 232 11.05 5.64 -8.10
C LEU A 232 10.44 5.03 -6.84
N LEU A 233 9.28 5.54 -6.43
CA LEU A 233 8.49 5.00 -5.33
C LEU A 233 7.61 3.84 -5.82
N GLY A 234 7.01 4.02 -7.00
CA GLY A 234 6.10 3.07 -7.62
C GLY A 234 5.29 3.75 -8.71
N TRP A 235 4.04 3.34 -8.90
CA TRP A 235 3.12 3.92 -9.88
C TRP A 235 1.82 4.31 -9.22
N THR A 236 1.24 5.42 -9.68
CA THR A 236 -0.16 5.76 -9.44
C THR A 236 -0.97 5.41 -10.67
N PHE A 237 -2.23 5.04 -10.48
CA PHE A 237 -3.13 4.71 -11.57
C PHE A 237 -4.53 5.26 -11.30
N ARG A 238 -5.35 5.35 -12.34
CA ARG A 238 -6.76 5.75 -12.26
C ARG A 238 -7.66 4.56 -12.55
N ILE A 239 -8.77 4.43 -11.83
CA ILE A 239 -9.92 3.61 -12.22
C ILE A 239 -11.07 4.56 -12.55
N ASP A 240 -11.87 4.20 -13.54
CA ASP A 240 -13.01 4.98 -14.06
C ASP A 240 -12.60 6.31 -14.72
N THR A 241 -13.60 7.05 -15.22
CA THR A 241 -13.43 8.31 -15.95
C THR A 241 -14.37 9.39 -15.43
N GLY A 242 -13.96 10.66 -15.54
CA GLY A 242 -14.80 11.80 -15.17
C GLY A 242 -14.92 12.00 -13.66
N SER A 243 -16.10 12.40 -13.19
CA SER A 243 -16.32 12.76 -11.77
C SER A 243 -16.34 11.58 -10.81
N SER A 244 -16.30 10.34 -11.32
CA SER A 244 -16.14 9.12 -10.51
C SER A 244 -14.73 8.55 -10.59
N ALA A 245 -13.78 9.27 -11.21
CA ALA A 245 -12.39 8.84 -11.25
C ALA A 245 -11.86 8.64 -9.82
N GLN A 246 -11.31 7.47 -9.58
CA GLN A 246 -10.58 7.17 -8.34
C GLN A 246 -9.13 6.86 -8.70
N TYR A 247 -8.21 7.15 -7.79
CA TYR A 247 -6.77 6.97 -7.97
C TYR A 247 -6.22 6.01 -6.93
N GLY A 248 -5.36 5.09 -7.40
CA GLY A 248 -4.70 4.09 -6.58
C GLY A 248 -3.20 4.11 -6.82
N TRP A 249 -2.49 3.21 -6.17
CA TRP A 249 -1.04 3.10 -6.29
C TRP A 249 -0.54 1.67 -6.13
N ILE A 250 0.66 1.42 -6.63
CA ILE A 250 1.43 0.19 -6.48
C ILE A 250 2.91 0.57 -6.26
N THR A 251 3.55 0.03 -5.23
CA THR A 251 4.98 0.25 -4.96
C THR A 251 5.84 -0.46 -6.01
N SER A 252 7.11 -0.06 -6.10
CA SER A 252 8.13 -0.78 -6.89
C SER A 252 8.29 -2.27 -6.54
N ARG A 253 7.71 -2.71 -5.42
CA ARG A 253 7.75 -4.09 -4.89
C ARG A 253 6.40 -4.81 -4.94
N GLY A 254 5.39 -4.19 -5.56
CA GLY A 254 4.11 -4.83 -5.84
C GLY A 254 3.03 -4.69 -4.76
N THR A 255 3.34 -4.08 -3.61
CA THR A 255 2.32 -3.69 -2.63
C THR A 255 1.42 -2.64 -3.27
N ARG A 256 0.11 -2.86 -3.25
CA ARG A 256 -0.84 -2.03 -4.00
C ARG A 256 -2.09 -1.74 -3.20
N ALA A 257 -2.65 -0.56 -3.41
CA ALA A 257 -3.96 -0.17 -2.90
C ALA A 257 -4.91 0.04 -4.06
N ARG A 258 -6.17 -0.39 -3.89
CA ARG A 258 -7.21 -0.09 -4.85
C ARG A 258 -7.38 1.44 -4.95
N ALA A 259 -7.79 1.89 -6.14
CA ALA A 259 -8.04 3.29 -6.39
C ALA A 259 -9.20 3.82 -5.55
N LEU A 260 -8.88 4.41 -4.39
CA LEU A 260 -9.83 4.95 -3.43
C LEU A 260 -9.69 6.47 -3.26
N GLU A 261 -8.64 7.04 -3.82
CA GLU A 261 -8.29 8.46 -3.67
C GLU A 261 -9.04 9.27 -4.74
N ASP A 262 -9.60 10.42 -4.39
CA ASP A 262 -10.26 11.32 -5.33
C ASP A 262 -9.25 12.06 -6.23
N GLN A 263 -7.99 12.12 -5.81
CA GLN A 263 -6.90 12.79 -6.50
C GLN A 263 -5.65 11.92 -6.63
N ARG A 264 -4.95 12.05 -7.76
CA ARG A 264 -3.67 11.37 -8.01
C ARG A 264 -2.58 11.79 -7.01
N SER A 265 -2.57 13.05 -6.60
CA SER A 265 -1.63 13.57 -5.58
C SER A 265 -1.80 12.85 -4.25
N ALA A 266 -3.05 12.65 -3.81
CA ALA A 266 -3.36 11.89 -2.60
C ALA A 266 -2.90 10.43 -2.70
N ALA A 267 -3.10 9.78 -3.85
CA ALA A 267 -2.56 8.44 -4.12
C ALA A 267 -1.02 8.41 -4.06
N SER A 268 -0.35 9.41 -4.62
CA SER A 268 1.11 9.53 -4.57
C SER A 268 1.64 9.73 -3.15
N ALA A 269 0.91 10.47 -2.32
CA ALA A 269 1.26 10.67 -0.92
C ALA A 269 1.14 9.38 -0.11
N THR A 270 0.02 8.67 -0.27
CA THR A 270 -0.15 7.35 0.38
C THR A 270 0.92 6.36 -0.09
N LEU A 271 1.28 6.39 -1.38
CA LEU A 271 2.38 5.58 -1.91
C LEU A 271 3.71 5.86 -1.22
N ALA A 272 4.04 7.12 -0.88
CA ALA A 272 5.27 7.45 -0.16
C ALA A 272 5.30 6.78 1.24
N TYR A 273 4.19 6.85 1.98
CA TYR A 273 4.07 6.13 3.27
C TYR A 273 4.21 4.61 3.10
N ALA A 274 3.61 4.04 2.06
CA ALA A 274 3.73 2.62 1.77
C ALA A 274 5.19 2.20 1.51
N VAL A 275 5.93 2.99 0.73
CA VAL A 275 7.36 2.72 0.45
C VAL A 275 8.21 2.88 1.70
N ARG A 276 7.94 3.89 2.53
CA ARG A 276 8.60 4.07 3.82
C ARG A 276 8.39 2.88 4.73
N ASP A 277 7.15 2.42 4.86
CA ASP A 277 6.82 1.25 5.67
C ASP A 277 7.53 0.00 5.15
N GLU A 278 7.60 -0.20 3.82
CA GLU A 278 8.36 -1.31 3.22
C GLU A 278 9.88 -1.20 3.44
N ASP A 279 10.44 0.00 3.44
CA ASP A 279 11.87 0.23 3.69
C ASP A 279 12.23 0.00 5.15
N LEU A 280 11.44 0.55 6.07
CA LEU A 280 11.52 0.23 7.49
C LEU A 280 11.40 -1.27 7.69
N ALA A 281 10.41 -1.89 7.07
CA ALA A 281 10.19 -3.32 7.11
C ALA A 281 11.35 -4.12 6.46
N ALA A 282 12.21 -3.55 5.63
CA ALA A 282 13.37 -4.30 5.13
C ALA A 282 14.68 -3.97 5.86
N GLY A 283 14.61 -3.18 6.94
CA GLY A 283 15.80 -2.65 7.62
C GLY A 283 16.63 -1.74 6.72
N ARG A 284 16.04 -1.20 5.64
CA ARG A 284 16.71 -0.22 4.78
C ARG A 284 16.69 1.14 5.47
N PRO A 285 17.75 1.95 5.31
CA PRO A 285 17.72 3.32 5.79
C PRO A 285 16.55 4.04 5.13
N VAL A 286 15.72 4.65 5.97
CA VAL A 286 14.68 5.56 5.53
C VAL A 286 15.37 6.86 5.16
N ASP A 287 15.23 7.29 3.92
CA ASP A 287 15.67 8.62 3.50
C ASP A 287 14.66 9.62 4.07
N ALA A 288 14.91 10.05 5.31
CA ALA A 288 14.03 10.94 6.04
C ALA A 288 13.79 12.24 5.27
N ASP A 289 14.76 12.71 4.49
CA ASP A 289 14.64 13.95 3.72
C ASP A 289 13.76 13.74 2.47
N ALA A 290 13.94 12.64 1.74
CA ALA A 290 13.08 12.31 0.60
C ALA A 290 11.63 12.00 1.02
N ASP A 291 11.45 11.27 2.13
CA ASP A 291 10.13 10.95 2.67
C ASP A 291 9.44 12.19 3.23
N THR A 292 10.19 13.03 3.98
CA THR A 292 9.66 14.31 4.47
C THR A 292 9.34 15.25 3.33
N ALA A 293 10.15 15.31 2.27
CA ALA A 293 9.85 16.12 1.11
C ALA A 293 8.61 15.64 0.34
N ALA A 294 8.43 14.32 0.19
CA ALA A 294 7.24 13.75 -0.46
C ALA A 294 5.96 13.99 0.37
N ILE A 295 6.06 13.83 1.69
CA ILE A 295 4.98 14.09 2.64
C ILE A 295 4.67 15.59 2.69
N ALA A 296 5.68 16.44 2.86
CA ALA A 296 5.55 17.89 2.93
C ALA A 296 5.05 18.49 1.61
N ALA A 297 5.45 17.96 0.45
CA ALA A 297 4.89 18.35 -0.84
C ALA A 297 3.38 18.06 -0.92
N THR A 298 2.89 17.07 -0.17
CA THR A 298 1.46 16.77 -0.08
C THR A 298 0.78 17.67 0.95
N GLU A 299 1.37 17.87 2.12
CA GLU A 299 0.81 18.73 3.17
C GLU A 299 0.79 20.21 2.74
N SER A 300 1.78 20.66 1.98
CA SER A 300 1.83 22.01 1.38
C SER A 300 0.68 22.29 0.41
N ILE A 301 0.06 21.25 -0.19
CA ILE A 301 -1.15 21.42 -0.99
C ILE A 301 -2.35 21.79 -0.11
N LYS A 302 -2.36 21.41 1.16
CA LYS A 302 -3.49 21.63 2.07
C LYS A 302 -3.64 23.11 2.47
N ASP A 303 -2.52 23.84 2.53
CA ASP A 303 -2.49 25.27 2.83
C ASP A 303 -2.45 26.14 1.56
N ALA A 304 -2.35 25.52 0.38
CA ALA A 304 -2.41 26.24 -0.88
C ALA A 304 -3.81 26.87 -1.07
N PRO A 305 -3.88 28.13 -1.53
CA PRO A 305 -5.16 28.80 -1.74
C PRO A 305 -6.00 28.04 -2.77
N THR A 306 -7.28 27.80 -2.44
CA THR A 306 -8.18 26.97 -3.25
C THR A 306 -8.29 27.52 -4.68
N PRO A 307 -7.85 26.77 -5.71
CA PRO A 307 -7.92 27.21 -7.10
C PRO A 307 -9.36 27.39 -7.56
N GLN A 308 -9.60 28.43 -8.37
CA GLN A 308 -10.89 28.73 -8.97
C GLN A 308 -10.81 28.66 -10.50
N TRP A 309 -11.83 28.09 -11.14
CA TRP A 309 -11.93 28.07 -12.60
C TRP A 309 -12.38 29.45 -13.13
N ARG A 310 -11.43 30.32 -13.42
CA ARG A 310 -11.67 31.73 -13.75
C ARG A 310 -10.82 32.25 -14.90
N THR A 311 -11.21 33.38 -15.45
CA THR A 311 -10.36 34.13 -16.39
C THR A 311 -9.24 34.81 -15.63
N LEU A 312 -8.07 34.97 -16.26
CA LEU A 312 -6.93 35.68 -15.68
C LEU A 312 -7.08 37.21 -15.66
N LYS A 313 -8.18 37.75 -16.21
CA LYS A 313 -8.46 39.19 -16.19
C LYS A 313 -8.71 39.66 -14.76
N GLY A 314 -7.94 40.65 -14.30
CA GLY A 314 -8.07 41.26 -12.97
C GLY A 314 -7.52 40.41 -11.82
N LEU A 315 -6.79 39.33 -12.11
CA LEU A 315 -6.05 38.58 -11.10
C LEU A 315 -4.73 39.31 -10.83
N ALA A 316 -4.49 39.72 -9.58
CA ALA A 316 -3.24 40.37 -9.20
C ALA A 316 -2.09 39.35 -9.19
N THR A 317 -0.93 39.75 -9.68
CA THR A 317 0.30 38.96 -9.57
C THR A 317 1.01 39.26 -8.23
N PRO A 318 1.67 38.28 -7.58
CA PRO A 318 1.80 36.89 -8.04
C PRO A 318 0.53 36.05 -7.84
N PHE A 319 0.30 35.08 -8.73
CA PHE A 319 -0.78 34.10 -8.61
C PHE A 319 -0.34 32.70 -9.05
N LEU A 320 -0.97 31.67 -8.52
CA LEU A 320 -0.76 30.29 -8.92
C LEU A 320 -1.65 29.94 -10.11
N LEU A 321 -1.10 29.25 -11.10
CA LEU A 321 -1.78 28.84 -12.33
C LEU A 321 -1.59 27.34 -12.57
N TRP A 322 -2.69 26.57 -12.67
CA TRP A 322 -2.65 25.14 -12.91
C TRP A 322 -2.99 24.80 -14.37
N GLY A 323 -2.23 23.87 -14.95
CA GLY A 323 -2.35 23.46 -16.33
C GLY A 323 -1.23 22.52 -16.76
N ARG A 324 -1.00 22.43 -18.06
CA ARG A 324 0.03 21.57 -18.66
C ARG A 324 0.92 22.39 -19.59
N GLU A 325 2.23 22.25 -19.42
CA GLU A 325 3.22 22.76 -20.37
C GLU A 325 3.20 21.94 -21.67
N ASP A 326 3.24 22.65 -22.79
CA ASP A 326 3.28 22.13 -24.15
C ASP A 326 4.25 22.98 -24.97
N GLY A 327 5.55 22.75 -24.75
CA GLY A 327 6.63 23.56 -25.32
C GLY A 327 6.68 24.95 -24.69
N ASP A 328 6.56 25.99 -25.51
CA ASP A 328 6.50 27.39 -25.09
C ASP A 328 5.12 27.80 -24.53
N ARG A 329 4.13 26.90 -24.59
CA ARG A 329 2.73 27.20 -24.27
C ARG A 329 2.28 26.55 -22.97
N PHE A 330 1.47 27.29 -22.23
CA PHE A 330 0.76 26.78 -21.07
C PHE A 330 -0.71 26.58 -21.44
N ARG A 331 -1.14 25.32 -21.44
CA ARG A 331 -2.53 24.95 -21.71
C ARG A 331 -3.33 24.87 -20.41
N PRO A 332 -4.57 25.38 -20.38
CA PRO A 332 -5.44 25.16 -19.24
C PRO A 332 -5.70 23.67 -19.04
N ALA A 333 -5.98 23.26 -17.80
CA ALA A 333 -6.51 21.94 -17.53
C ALA A 333 -7.73 21.67 -18.44
N ARG A 334 -7.77 20.50 -19.08
CA ARG A 334 -8.87 20.14 -20.01
C ARG A 334 -10.22 19.97 -19.30
N ASP A 335 -10.21 19.91 -17.96
CA ASP A 335 -11.40 19.72 -17.16
C ASP A 335 -11.66 20.94 -16.23
N ARG A 336 -12.84 21.54 -16.38
CA ARG A 336 -13.33 22.63 -15.51
C ARG A 336 -13.77 22.15 -14.12
N LYS A 337 -13.84 20.84 -13.89
CA LYS A 337 -14.27 20.22 -12.63
C LYS A 337 -13.10 19.69 -11.81
N GLN A 338 -11.94 19.49 -12.42
CA GLN A 338 -10.78 18.91 -11.78
C GLN A 338 -9.55 19.77 -12.05
N VAL A 339 -8.88 20.21 -10.99
CA VAL A 339 -7.59 20.86 -11.06
C VAL A 339 -6.55 19.80 -11.44
N SER A 340 -5.70 20.08 -12.40
CA SER A 340 -4.66 19.14 -12.85
C SER A 340 -3.36 19.87 -13.17
N GLY A 341 -2.24 19.19 -12.93
CA GLY A 341 -0.90 19.70 -13.19
C GLY A 341 -0.27 20.39 -11.97
N THR A 342 1.04 20.58 -12.01
CA THR A 342 1.77 21.36 -11.00
C THR A 342 1.46 22.85 -11.22
N PRO A 343 1.09 23.61 -10.17
CA PRO A 343 0.90 25.04 -10.32
C PRO A 343 2.21 25.72 -10.71
N VAL A 344 2.12 26.74 -11.56
CA VAL A 344 3.21 27.66 -11.85
C VAL A 344 2.87 29.01 -11.21
N THR A 345 3.80 29.57 -10.46
CA THR A 345 3.68 30.93 -9.92
C THR A 345 3.93 31.94 -11.04
N VAL A 346 2.90 32.71 -11.39
CA VAL A 346 3.00 33.78 -12.39
C VAL A 346 3.22 35.10 -11.66
N VAL A 347 4.43 35.65 -11.76
CA VAL A 347 4.85 36.89 -11.06
C VAL A 347 4.56 38.15 -11.85
N ARG A 348 4.37 38.03 -13.17
CA ARG A 348 4.02 39.14 -14.05
C ARG A 348 3.13 38.66 -15.19
N THR A 349 2.23 39.52 -15.67
CA THR A 349 1.46 39.26 -16.90
C THR A 349 1.45 40.49 -17.80
N TRP A 350 1.42 40.27 -19.11
CA TRP A 350 1.26 41.32 -20.11
C TRP A 350 0.52 40.80 -21.34
N MET A 351 0.18 41.72 -22.23
CA MET A 351 -0.44 41.42 -23.52
C MET A 351 0.52 41.83 -24.64
N SER A 352 0.65 40.98 -25.66
CA SER A 352 1.24 41.36 -26.94
C SER A 352 0.26 40.98 -28.04
N GLY A 353 -0.32 41.98 -28.71
CA GLY A 353 -1.45 41.80 -29.60
C GLY A 353 -2.65 41.17 -28.89
N SER A 354 -3.18 40.07 -29.44
CA SER A 354 -4.30 39.31 -28.87
C SER A 354 -3.87 38.16 -27.94
N ILE A 355 -2.58 38.06 -27.63
CA ILE A 355 -2.01 36.96 -26.85
C ILE A 355 -1.63 37.47 -25.47
N ARG A 356 -1.90 36.66 -24.45
CA ARG A 356 -1.49 36.93 -23.07
C ARG A 356 -0.24 36.15 -22.74
N TYR A 357 0.69 36.81 -22.07
CA TYR A 357 1.94 36.25 -21.60
C TYR A 357 2.00 36.34 -20.08
N GLY A 358 2.71 35.40 -19.47
CA GLY A 358 3.11 35.43 -18.07
C GLY A 358 4.64 35.32 -17.97
N GLU A 359 5.19 35.74 -16.85
CA GLU A 359 6.56 35.44 -16.42
C GLU A 359 6.45 34.65 -15.11
N ASP A 360 7.19 33.54 -14.99
CA ASP A 360 7.29 32.82 -13.73
C ASP A 360 8.42 33.33 -12.83
N GLU A 361 8.55 32.75 -11.64
CA GLU A 361 9.58 33.12 -10.64
C GLU A 361 11.02 32.97 -11.15
N SER A 362 11.25 32.19 -12.21
CA SER A 362 12.57 32.04 -12.82
C SER A 362 12.89 33.10 -13.88
N GLY A 363 11.94 33.99 -14.19
CA GLY A 363 12.04 34.94 -15.30
C GLY A 363 11.70 34.32 -16.66
N ARG A 364 11.18 33.08 -16.69
CA ARG A 364 10.78 32.41 -17.94
C ARG A 364 9.44 32.96 -18.44
N GLU A 365 9.39 33.30 -19.71
CA GLU A 365 8.16 33.70 -20.39
C GLU A 365 7.26 32.47 -20.66
N ILE A 366 5.97 32.63 -20.36
CA ILE A 366 4.93 31.61 -20.51
C ILE A 366 3.86 32.13 -21.46
N HIS A 367 3.64 31.44 -22.57
CA HIS A 367 2.56 31.76 -23.49
C HIS A 367 1.23 31.20 -22.99
N LEU A 368 0.36 32.08 -22.50
CA LEU A 368 -0.95 31.73 -21.96
C LEU A 368 -1.97 31.65 -23.09
N TRP A 369 -2.54 30.47 -23.31
CA TRP A 369 -3.35 30.18 -24.49
C TRP A 369 -4.64 31.03 -24.54
N GLY A 370 -4.72 31.99 -25.47
CA GLY A 370 -5.93 32.77 -25.77
C GLY A 370 -6.32 33.82 -24.72
N ALA A 371 -6.68 35.04 -25.16
CA ALA A 371 -7.00 36.17 -24.28
C ALA A 371 -8.19 35.95 -23.31
N ALA A 372 -9.05 34.96 -23.57
CA ALA A 372 -10.27 34.65 -22.81
C ALA A 372 -10.31 33.23 -22.23
N ALA A 373 -9.22 32.47 -22.29
CA ALA A 373 -9.21 31.12 -21.73
C ALA A 373 -9.33 31.16 -20.20
N LYS A 374 -10.24 30.34 -19.68
CA LYS A 374 -10.33 30.07 -18.24
C LYS A 374 -9.25 29.08 -17.85
N HIS A 375 -8.68 29.32 -16.68
CA HIS A 375 -7.69 28.47 -16.05
C HIS A 375 -8.12 28.23 -14.61
N TRP A 376 -7.61 27.15 -14.02
CA TRP A 376 -7.56 27.04 -12.57
C TRP A 376 -6.49 28.00 -12.07
N ALA A 377 -6.89 28.98 -11.27
CA ALA A 377 -5.97 29.97 -10.71
C ALA A 377 -6.37 30.37 -9.29
N ALA A 378 -5.38 30.74 -8.48
CA ALA A 378 -5.53 31.18 -7.10
C ALA A 378 -4.56 32.34 -6.83
N PRO A 379 -4.91 33.32 -5.99
CA PRO A 379 -3.94 34.32 -5.52
C PRO A 379 -2.73 33.62 -4.89
N SER A 380 -1.51 34.14 -5.07
CA SER A 380 -0.39 33.70 -4.24
C SER A 380 -0.56 34.36 -2.86
N SER A 381 -0.46 33.58 -1.79
CA SER A 381 -0.50 34.07 -0.40
C SER A 381 0.70 34.95 -0.08
#